data_AF-A0AAP8KKQ9-F1
#
_entry.id   AF-A0AAP8KKQ9-F1
#
_cell.length_a   1.000
_cell.length_b   1.000
_cell.length_c   1.000
_cell.angle_alpha   90.00
_cell.angle_beta   90.00
_cell.angle_gamma   90.00
#
_symmetry.space_group_name_H-M   'P 1'
#
loop_
_entity.id
_entity.type
_entity.pdbx_description
1 polymer ?
#
loop_
_entity_poly.entity_id
_entity_poly.type
_entity_poly.pdbx_seq_one_letter_code
_entity_poly.pdbx_strand_id
1 'polypeptide(L)'
;MQSFVKIIDGYKEEVITDFNQLIFLDARAESPNTNDNSVTINGVDGILPGAISFAPFSLVLRFGYDGIDVIDLNLFEHWFRSVFNRRHPYY
;
A
#
# COMPACT_ATOMS: atom_id res chain seq x y z
N MET A 1 -1.75 -9.70 20.34
CA MET A 1 -2.65 -9.72 19.16
C MET A 1 -1.77 -10.08 17.98
N GLN A 2 -2.02 -11.19 17.29
CA GLN A 2 -1.19 -11.59 16.15
C GLN A 2 -1.62 -10.77 14.93
N SER A 3 -0.70 -9.97 14.41
CA SER A 3 -0.94 -9.11 13.25
C SER A 3 -0.75 -9.93 11.97
N PHE A 4 -1.71 -9.89 11.06
CA PHE A 4 -1.69 -10.66 9.81
C PHE A 4 -1.98 -9.75 8.61
N VAL A 5 -1.49 -10.13 7.45
CA VAL A 5 -1.73 -9.41 6.18
C VAL A 5 -2.43 -10.36 5.21
N LYS A 6 -3.58 -9.91 4.71
CA LYS A 6 -4.38 -10.60 3.71
C LYS A 6 -4.45 -9.76 2.43
N ILE A 7 -4.22 -10.40 1.29
CA ILE A 7 -4.54 -9.86 -0.03
C ILE A 7 -5.96 -10.29 -0.38
N ILE A 8 -6.79 -9.31 -0.74
CA ILE A 8 -8.14 -9.53 -1.23
C ILE A 8 -8.17 -9.11 -2.70
N ASP A 9 -8.50 -10.07 -3.55
CA ASP A 9 -8.60 -9.87 -5.00
C ASP A 9 -9.91 -10.49 -5.44
N GLY A 10 -11.05 -9.79 -5.19
CA GLY A 10 -12.42 -10.06 -5.64
C GLY A 10 -12.99 -11.48 -5.51
N TYR A 11 -12.31 -12.45 -6.11
CA TYR A 11 -12.57 -13.88 -6.12
C TYR A 11 -11.61 -14.71 -5.23
N LYS A 12 -10.48 -14.15 -4.80
CA LYS A 12 -9.45 -14.86 -4.01
C LYS A 12 -9.03 -14.05 -2.79
N GLU A 13 -8.98 -14.73 -1.65
CA GLU A 13 -8.37 -14.22 -0.43
C GLU A 13 -7.12 -15.05 -0.13
N GLU A 14 -5.98 -14.38 0.06
CA GLU A 14 -4.70 -15.04 0.32
C GLU A 14 -4.02 -14.39 1.52
N VAL A 15 -3.75 -15.19 2.56
CA VAL A 15 -3.05 -14.74 3.76
C VAL A 15 -1.55 -14.93 3.52
N ILE A 16 -0.82 -13.83 3.35
CA ILE A 16 0.62 -13.90 3.03
C ILE A 16 1.43 -14.29 4.27
N THR A 17 0.94 -13.92 5.46
CA THR A 17 1.61 -14.18 6.74
C THR A 17 1.58 -15.64 7.18
N ASP A 18 0.93 -16.53 6.41
CA ASP A 18 0.99 -17.99 6.65
C ASP A 18 2.31 -18.59 6.15
N PHE A 19 3.14 -17.83 5.43
CA PHE A 19 4.45 -18.28 5.02
C PHE A 19 5.39 -18.33 6.25
N ASN A 20 5.87 -19.53 6.60
CA ASN A 20 6.55 -19.80 7.87
C ASN A 20 7.83 -18.97 8.11
N GLN A 21 8.42 -18.41 7.05
CA GLN A 21 9.64 -17.59 7.10
C GLN A 21 9.37 -16.08 7.01
N LEU A 22 8.10 -15.67 6.85
CA LEU A 22 7.72 -14.27 6.70
C LEU A 22 7.19 -13.73 8.03
N ILE A 23 7.86 -12.69 8.53
CA ILE A 23 7.49 -12.02 9.77
C ILE A 23 6.91 -10.66 9.42
N PHE A 24 5.63 -10.45 9.70
CA PHE A 24 5.03 -9.13 9.54
C PHE A 24 5.47 -8.19 10.67
N LEU A 25 6.00 -7.02 10.31
CA LEU A 25 6.55 -6.06 11.27
C LEU A 25 5.60 -4.89 11.51
N ASP A 26 5.22 -4.19 10.44
CA ASP A 26 4.48 -2.93 10.53
C ASP A 26 3.73 -2.64 9.22
N ALA A 27 2.61 -1.92 9.33
CA ALA A 27 1.88 -1.35 8.20
C ALA A 27 1.59 0.13 8.50
N ARG A 28 1.97 1.00 7.57
CA ARG A 28 1.74 2.44 7.68
C ARG A 28 1.02 2.94 6.44
N ALA A 29 -0.20 3.43 6.63
CA ALA A 29 -0.88 4.21 5.61
C ALA A 29 -0.34 5.65 5.66
N GLU A 30 0.15 6.15 4.53
CA GLU A 30 0.46 7.57 4.42
C GLU A 30 -0.83 8.38 4.44
N SER A 31 -0.78 9.57 5.04
CA SER A 31 -1.95 10.45 5.08
C SER A 31 -2.28 10.92 3.66
N PRO A 32 -3.57 10.87 3.25
CA PRO A 32 -3.96 11.30 1.92
C PRO A 32 -3.69 12.81 1.76
N ASN A 33 -3.02 13.20 0.68
CA ASN A 33 -2.92 14.61 0.32
C ASN A 33 -4.29 15.11 -0.13
N THR A 34 -4.73 16.26 0.39
CA THR A 34 -5.93 16.94 -0.09
C THR A 34 -5.60 17.74 -1.34
N ASN A 35 -6.36 17.52 -2.41
CA ASN A 35 -6.23 18.30 -3.63
C ASN A 35 -7.34 19.36 -3.63
N ASP A 36 -6.96 20.59 -3.28
CA ASP A 36 -7.86 21.73 -3.18
C ASP A 36 -7.92 22.46 -4.53
N ASN A 37 -9.00 22.22 -5.30
CA ASN A 37 -9.29 23.01 -6.48
C ASN A 37 -9.90 24.35 -6.04
N SER A 38 -9.04 25.31 -5.68
CA SER A 38 -9.46 26.67 -5.37
C SER A 38 -9.38 27.58 -6.59
N VAL A 39 -10.43 28.34 -6.87
CA VAL A 39 -10.43 29.34 -7.96
C VAL A 39 -10.17 30.70 -7.35
N THR A 40 -9.06 31.33 -7.77
CA THR A 40 -8.73 32.72 -7.45
C THR A 40 -9.14 33.62 -8.63
N ILE A 41 -10.01 34.60 -8.37
CA ILE A 41 -10.42 35.60 -9.36
C ILE A 41 -9.60 36.86 -9.12
N ASN A 42 -8.74 37.22 -10.08
CA ASN A 42 -7.93 38.44 -10.00
C ASN A 42 -8.83 39.68 -10.00
N GLY A 43 -8.83 40.43 -8.89
CA GLY A 43 -9.59 41.69 -8.73
C GLY A 43 -10.70 41.65 -7.68
N VAL A 44 -10.93 40.52 -7.00
CA VAL A 44 -11.85 40.38 -5.86
C VAL A 44 -11.09 39.78 -4.67
N ASP A 45 -11.23 40.34 -3.48
CA ASP A 45 -10.61 39.80 -2.26
C ASP A 45 -11.40 38.57 -1.79
N GLY A 46 -10.86 37.38 -2.01
CA GLY A 46 -11.47 36.10 -1.62
C GLY A 46 -11.08 34.91 -2.51
N ILE A 47 -11.18 33.71 -1.95
CA ILE A 47 -10.95 32.43 -2.63
C ILE A 47 -12.29 31.68 -2.69
N LEU A 48 -12.69 31.20 -3.87
CA LEU A 48 -13.83 30.29 -4.02
C LEU A 48 -13.32 28.85 -3.86
N PRO A 49 -13.63 28.15 -2.75
CA PRO A 49 -13.27 26.75 -2.59
C PRO A 49 -14.12 25.90 -3.55
N GLY A 50 -13.46 25.18 -4.46
CA GLY A 50 -14.10 24.15 -5.27
C GLY A 50 -14.23 22.83 -4.53
N ALA A 51 -14.50 21.76 -5.27
CA ALA A 51 -14.60 20.42 -4.69
C ALA A 51 -13.24 19.97 -4.12
N ILE A 52 -13.25 19.57 -2.84
CA ILE A 52 -12.14 18.89 -2.18
C ILE A 52 -12.11 17.42 -2.62
N SER A 53 -10.95 16.93 -3.05
CA SER A 53 -10.75 15.53 -3.38
C SER A 53 -9.54 14.97 -2.64
N PHE A 54 -9.59 13.68 -2.31
CA PHE A 54 -8.45 12.97 -1.72
C PHE A 54 -7.56 12.43 -2.83
N ALA A 55 -6.26 12.74 -2.75
CA ALA A 55 -5.27 12.11 -3.61
C ALA A 55 -5.10 10.63 -3.24
N PRO A 56 -4.63 9.79 -4.18
CA PRO A 56 -4.19 8.44 -3.86
C PRO A 56 -3.17 8.47 -2.71
N PHE A 57 -3.30 7.54 -1.76
CA PHE A 57 -2.36 7.37 -0.66
C PHE A 57 -1.56 6.08 -0.83
N SER A 58 -0.36 6.05 -0.28
CA SER A 58 0.52 4.88 -0.33
C SER A 58 0.38 4.08 0.97
N LEU A 59 0.26 2.75 0.85
CA LEU A 59 0.31 1.83 1.98
C LEU A 59 1.69 1.16 2.00
N VAL A 60 2.49 1.46 3.03
CA VAL A 60 3.83 0.88 3.21
C VAL A 60 3.75 -0.28 4.19
N LEU A 61 4.00 -1.49 3.67
CA LEU A 61 4.07 -2.71 4.46
C LEU A 61 5.53 -3.11 4.70
N ARG A 62 5.87 -3.48 5.94
CA ARG A 62 7.21 -3.94 6.31
C ARG A 62 7.17 -5.39 6.76
N PHE A 63 8.02 -6.20 6.15
CA PHE A 63 8.18 -7.60 6.46
C PHE A 63 9.65 -7.90 6.74
N GLY A 64 9.91 -8.81 7.67
CA GLY A 64 11.18 -9.50 7.83
C GLY A 64 11.08 -10.88 7.18
N TYR A 65 12.18 -11.34 6.59
CA TYR A 65 12.30 -12.67 6.03
C TYR A 65 13.45 -13.41 6.71
N ASP A 66 13.17 -14.61 7.22
CA ASP A 66 14.16 -15.47 7.87
C ASP A 66 14.55 -16.62 6.92
N GLY A 67 15.61 -16.40 6.14
CA GLY A 67 16.15 -17.34 5.16
C GLY A 67 17.43 -18.01 5.66
N ILE A 68 17.73 -19.20 5.16
CA ILE A 68 18.95 -19.95 5.52
C ILE A 68 20.15 -19.41 4.75
N ASP A 69 19.98 -19.11 3.46
CA ASP A 69 21.03 -18.57 2.61
C ASP A 69 20.57 -17.34 1.79
N VAL A 70 21.52 -16.73 1.06
CA VAL A 70 21.27 -15.54 0.23
C VAL A 70 20.49 -15.90 -1.05
N ILE A 71 20.59 -17.14 -1.53
CA ILE A 71 19.91 -17.61 -2.75
C ILE A 71 18.41 -17.73 -2.48
N ASP A 72 18.05 -18.30 -1.34
CA ASP A 72 16.70 -18.41 -0.80
C ASP A 72 16.06 -17.03 -0.65
N LEU A 73 16.80 -16.06 -0.09
CA LEU A 73 16.34 -14.68 0.01
C LEU A 73 16.03 -14.09 -1.36
N ASN A 74 16.92 -14.24 -2.33
CA ASN A 74 16.70 -13.71 -3.68
C ASN A 74 15.52 -14.39 -4.37
N LEU A 75 15.38 -15.71 -4.22
CA LEU A 75 14.27 -16.47 -4.78
C LEU A 75 12.94 -16.05 -4.15
N PHE A 76 12.94 -15.89 -2.83
CA PHE A 76 11.79 -15.40 -2.07
C PHE A 76 11.42 -13.99 -2.51
N GLU A 77 12.38 -13.08 -2.66
CA GLU A 77 12.14 -11.71 -3.11
C GLU A 77 11.50 -11.69 -4.51
N HIS A 78 12.01 -12.51 -5.45
CA HIS A 78 11.43 -12.62 -6.79
C HIS A 78 9.98 -13.12 -6.75
N TRP A 79 9.70 -14.15 -5.95
CA TRP A 79 8.35 -14.64 -5.76
C TRP A 79 7.45 -13.59 -5.10
N PHE A 80 7.93 -12.92 -4.05
CA PHE A 80 7.20 -11.89 -3.31
C PHE A 80 6.82 -10.72 -4.23
N ARG A 81 7.74 -10.26 -5.08
CA ARG A 81 7.46 -9.25 -6.11
C ARG A 81 6.37 -9.70 -7.08
N SER A 82 6.34 -10.97 -7.47
CA SER A 82 5.28 -11.52 -8.34
C SER A 82 3.90 -11.46 -7.68
N VAL A 83 3.82 -11.71 -6.37
CA VAL A 83 2.57 -11.65 -5.59
C VAL A 83 1.98 -10.23 -5.56
N PHE A 84 2.84 -9.22 -5.37
CA PHE A 84 2.45 -7.81 -5.25
C PHE A 84 2.38 -7.03 -6.58
N ASN A 85 3.09 -7.48 -7.62
CA ASN A 85 3.03 -6.86 -8.94
C ASN A 85 1.86 -7.43 -9.74
N ARG A 86 0.65 -6.95 -9.43
CA ARG A 86 -0.55 -7.28 -10.19
C ARG A 86 -0.95 -6.15 -11.12
N ARG A 87 -1.58 -6.51 -12.25
CA ARG A 87 -2.13 -5.55 -13.21
C ARG A 87 -3.46 -4.94 -12.72
N HIS A 88 -4.20 -5.70 -11.91
CA HIS A 88 -5.48 -5.27 -11.35
C HIS A 88 -5.28 -4.69 -9.95
N PRO A 89 -6.06 -3.65 -9.58
CA PRO A 89 -5.98 -3.06 -8.25
C PRO A 89 -6.45 -4.04 -7.17
N TYR A 90 -5.85 -3.92 -5.98
CA TYR A 90 -6.28 -4.60 -4.77
C TYR A 90 -7.59 -3.96 -4.25
N TYR A 91 -8.45 -4.76 -3.63
CA TYR A 91 -9.71 -4.30 -3.01
C TYR A 91 -9.59 -4.20 -1.50
#